data_AF-A0A7J3F100-F1
#
_entry.id   AF-A0A7J3F100-F1
#
_cell.length_a   1.000
_cell.length_b   1.000
_cell.length_c   1.000
_cell.angle_alpha   90.00
_cell.angle_beta   90.00
_cell.angle_gamma   90.00
#
_symmetry.space_group_name_H-M   'P 1'
#
loop_
_entity.id
_entity.type
_entity.pdbx_description
1 polymer ?
#
loop_
_entity_poly.entity_id
_entity_poly.type
_entity_poly.pdbx_seq_one_letter_code
_entity_poly.pdbx_strand_id
1 'polypeptide(L)' 'MRAKYAYLLEDEDVKRWFDNLAAKSYLTATVYLRNLGFYCEVNG' A
#
# COMPACT_ATOMS: atom_id res chain seq x y z
N MET A 1 1.41 15.92 -2.96
CA MET A 1 0.75 14.95 -3.85
C MET A 1 0.25 13.79 -2.99
N ARG A 2 -1.05 13.48 -3.00
CA ARG A 2 -1.59 12.32 -2.29
C ARG A 2 -1.26 11.08 -3.15
N ALA A 3 -0.71 10.02 -2.58
CA ALA A 3 -0.39 8.81 -3.35
C ALA A 3 -1.70 8.20 -3.91
N LYS A 4 -1.73 7.84 -5.21
CA LYS A 4 -2.92 7.35 -5.94
C LYS A 4 -3.70 6.27 -5.17
N TYR A 5 -2.97 5.38 -4.49
CA TYR A 5 -3.50 4.23 -3.77
C TYR A 5 -3.49 4.39 -2.25
N ALA A 6 -3.38 5.63 -1.74
CA ALA A 6 -3.38 5.88 -0.30
C ALA A 6 -4.69 5.45 0.37
N TYR A 7 -5.81 5.42 -0.37
CA TYR A 7 -7.10 4.95 0.13
C TYR A 7 -7.06 3.47 0.56
N LEU A 8 -6.13 2.66 0.05
CA LEU A 8 -5.99 1.27 0.48
C LEU A 8 -5.55 1.16 1.95
N LEU A 9 -4.97 2.20 2.52
CA LEU A 9 -4.60 2.23 3.95
C LEU A 9 -5.80 2.54 4.87
N GLU A 10 -7.00 2.73 4.31
CA GLU A 10 -8.25 2.80 5.09
C GLU A 10 -8.70 1.41 5.54
N ASP A 11 -8.27 0.34 4.85
CA ASP A 11 -8.40 -1.03 5.31
C ASP A 11 -7.37 -1.33 6.41
N GLU A 12 -7.84 -1.82 7.57
CA GLU A 12 -7.00 -2.03 8.74
C GLU A 12 -5.90 -3.09 8.52
N ASP A 13 -6.19 -4.12 7.73
CA ASP A 13 -5.23 -5.19 7.45
C ASP A 13 -4.15 -4.72 6.48
N VAL A 14 -4.53 -3.98 5.43
CA VAL A 14 -3.58 -3.36 4.51
C VAL A 14 -2.72 -2.33 5.24
N LYS A 15 -3.32 -1.53 6.13
CA LYS A 15 -2.58 -0.57 6.96
C LYS A 15 -1.56 -1.26 7.85
N ARG A 16 -1.96 -2.30 8.59
CA ARG A 16 -1.07 -3.08 9.46
C ARG A 16 0.07 -3.72 8.67
N TRP A 17 -0.23 -4.29 7.51
CA TRP A 17 0.78 -4.85 6.61
C TRP A 17 1.78 -3.78 6.12
N PHE A 18 1.29 -2.62 5.69
CA PHE A 18 2.12 -1.51 5.25
C PHE A 18 3.03 -1.00 6.37
N ASP A 19 2.48 -0.76 7.57
CA ASP A 19 3.22 -0.24 8.71
C ASP A 19 4.35 -1.21 9.14
N ASN A 20 4.09 -2.53 9.09
CA ASN A 20 5.09 -3.56 9.34
C ASN A 20 6.22 -3.57 8.30
N LEU A 21 5.92 -3.38 7.02
CA LEU A 21 6.93 -3.25 5.96
C LEU A 21 7.72 -1.94 6.10
N ALA A 22 7.03 -0.85 6.41
CA ALA A 22 7.61 0.49 6.56
C ALA A 22 8.60 0.57 7.72
N ALA A 23 8.38 -0.22 8.79
CA ALA A 23 9.31 -0.35 9.90
C ALA A 23 10.71 -0.81 9.47
N LYS A 24 10.82 -1.56 8.36
CA LYS A 24 12.10 -1.94 7.75
C LYS A 24 12.52 -1.00 6.61
N SER A 25 11.58 -0.64 5.74
CA SER A 25 11.85 0.23 4.59
C SER A 25 10.57 0.91 4.09
N TYR A 26 10.46 2.20 4.34
CA TYR A 26 9.35 3.02 3.85
C TYR A 26 9.24 3.03 2.31
N LEU A 27 10.39 3.06 1.62
CA LEU A 27 10.42 3.00 0.15
C LEU A 27 9.83 1.69 -0.36
N THR A 28 10.23 0.56 0.24
CA THR A 28 9.72 -0.77 -0.13
C THR A 28 8.22 -0.86 0.13
N ALA A 29 7.75 -0.43 1.30
CA ALA A 29 6.34 -0.41 1.64
C ALA A 29 5.51 0.40 0.62
N THR A 30 6.03 1.55 0.19
CA THR A 30 5.38 2.41 -0.81
C THR A 30 5.30 1.75 -2.19
N VAL A 31 6.37 1.05 -2.62
CA VAL A 31 6.37 0.28 -3.88
C VAL A 31 5.33 -0.85 -3.81
N TYR A 32 5.27 -1.55 -2.68
CA TYR A 32 4.34 -2.66 -2.47
C TYR A 32 2.89 -2.18 -2.47
N LEU A 33 2.59 -1.06 -1.78
CA LEU A 33 1.26 -0.43 -1.80
C LEU A 33 0.83 -0.05 -3.22
N ARG A 34 1.77 0.46 -4.04
CA ARG A 34 1.50 0.80 -5.43
C ARG A 34 1.19 -0.43 -6.28
N ASN A 35 1.94 -1.52 -6.08
CA ASN A 35 1.71 -2.78 -6.80
C ASN A 35 0.37 -3.41 -6.41
N LEU A 36 0.01 -3.37 -5.12
CA LEU A 36 -1.29 -3.82 -4.63
C LEU A 36 -2.42 -3.04 -5.31
N GLY A 37 -2.34 -1.71 -5.33
CA GLY A 37 -3.35 -0.88 -5.98
C GLY A 37 -3.47 -1.12 -7.48
N PHE A 38 -2.36 -1.32 -8.18
CA PHE A 38 -2.40 -1.71 -9.58
C PHE A 38 -3.03 -3.10 -9.79
N TYR A 39 -2.72 -4.07 -8.93
CA TYR A 39 -3.33 -5.40 -8.99
C TYR A 39 -4.86 -5.33 -8.81
N CYS A 40 -5.33 -4.52 -7.87
CA CYS A 40 -6.77 -4.30 -7.67
C CYS A 40 -7.43 -3.63 -8.88
N GLU A 41 -6.77 -2.69 -9.57
CA GLU A 41 -7.31 -2.09 -10.80
C GLU A 41 -7.41 -3.09 -11.96
N VAL A 42 -6.52 -4.07 -12.02
CA VAL A 42 -6.45 -5.06 -13.12
C VAL A 42 -7.38 -6.26 -12.88
N ASN A 43 -7.67 -6.61 -11.63
CA ASN A 43 -8.41 -7.84 -11.27
C ASN A 43 -9.71 -7.59 -10.46
N GLY A 44 -10.08 -6.33 -10.24
CA GLY A 44 -11.29 -5.93 -9.51
C GLY A 44 -12.55 -5.93 -10.35
#